data_AF-A0A2X3EED0-F1
#
_entry.id   AF-A0A2X3EED0-F1
#
_cell.length_a   1.000
_cell.length_b   1.000
_cell.length_c   1.000
_cell.angle_alpha   90.00
_cell.angle_beta   90.00
_cell.angle_gamma   90.00
#
_symmetry.space_group_name_H-M   'P 1'
#
loop_
_entity.id
_entity.type
_entity.pdbx_description
1 polymer ?
#
loop_
_entity_poly.entity_id
_entity_poly.type
_entity_poly.pdbx_seq_one_letter_code
_entity_poly.pdbx_strand_id
1 'polypeptide(L)'
;MIGSEDGRLEPYIRLWREGQVLADSDPDIKAAYLLTMNMWHAETVAIIEQGLASGEFRSAEPAADIAWRFIALVCASTGFMRWTRRPWMRRRLAAM
;
A
#
# COMPACT_ATOMS: atom_id res chain seq x y z
N MET A 1 -6.45 17.50 -1.34
CA MET A 1 -6.31 16.02 -1.37
C MET A 1 -4.85 15.75 -1.68
N ILE A 2 -4.10 15.00 -0.86
CA ILE A 2 -2.76 14.52 -1.28
C ILE A 2 -3.04 13.44 -2.33
N GLY A 3 -3.11 13.89 -3.57
CA GLY A 3 -3.46 13.12 -4.75
C GLY A 3 -3.15 14.01 -5.92
N SER A 4 -2.04 13.70 -6.61
CA SER A 4 -1.67 14.13 -7.95
C SER A 4 -2.58 15.23 -8.53
N GLU A 5 -2.14 16.50 -8.45
CA GLU A 5 -2.85 17.64 -9.05
C GLU A 5 -3.06 17.48 -10.58
N ASP A 6 -2.37 16.52 -11.22
CA ASP A 6 -2.42 16.28 -12.66
C ASP A 6 -3.60 15.41 -13.16
N GLY A 7 -4.38 14.75 -12.30
CA GLY A 7 -5.52 13.89 -12.70
C GLY A 7 -5.18 12.65 -13.57
N ARG A 8 -3.96 12.55 -14.10
CA ARG A 8 -3.47 11.47 -14.98
C ARG A 8 -3.43 10.12 -14.27
N LEU A 9 -3.27 10.12 -12.95
CA LEU A 9 -3.23 8.92 -12.12
C LEU A 9 -4.63 8.46 -11.67
N GLU A 10 -5.65 9.31 -11.80
CA GLU A 10 -7.01 9.03 -11.34
C GLU A 10 -7.61 7.75 -11.97
N PRO A 11 -7.41 7.43 -13.26
CA PRO A 11 -7.89 6.18 -13.84
C PRO A 11 -7.26 4.93 -13.19
N TYR A 12 -5.98 4.99 -12.85
CA TYR A 12 -5.26 3.89 -12.22
C TYR A 12 -5.66 3.72 -10.76
N ILE A 13 -5.82 4.83 -10.04
CA ILE A 13 -6.29 4.83 -8.65
C ILE A 13 -7.73 4.31 -8.58
N ARG A 14 -8.58 4.66 -9.54
CA ARG A 14 -9.94 4.14 -9.66
C ARG A 14 -9.95 2.64 -9.94
N LEU A 15 -9.16 2.16 -10.90
CA LEU A 15 -9.04 0.73 -11.18
C LEU A 15 -8.56 -0.05 -9.95
N TRP A 16 -7.58 0.48 -9.24
CA TRP A 16 -7.07 -0.13 -8.01
C TRP A 16 -8.15 -0.20 -6.91
N ARG A 17 -8.99 0.85 -6.78
CA ARG A 17 -10.17 0.85 -5.88
C ARG A 17 -11.17 -0.23 -6.27
N GLU A 18 -11.50 -0.36 -7.55
CA GLU A 18 -12.43 -1.38 -8.07
C GLU A 18 -11.88 -2.80 -7.83
N GLY A 19 -10.59 -3.02 -8.09
CA GLY A 19 -9.90 -4.28 -7.81
C GLY A 19 -9.97 -4.68 -6.33
N GLN A 20 -9.83 -3.73 -5.39
CA GLN A 20 -10.02 -4.02 -3.96
C GLN A 20 -11.45 -4.43 -3.61
N VAL A 21 -12.46 -3.86 -4.29
CA VAL A 21 -13.85 -4.25 -4.05
C VAL A 21 -14.05 -5.69 -4.50
N LEU A 22 -13.57 -6.01 -5.70
CA LEU A 22 -13.70 -7.32 -6.35
C LEU A 22 -12.88 -8.43 -5.67
N ALA A 23 -11.73 -8.11 -5.06
CA ALA A 23 -10.88 -9.06 -4.34
C ALA A 23 -11.56 -9.79 -3.16
N ASP A 24 -12.76 -9.38 -2.76
CA ASP A 24 -13.54 -10.09 -1.74
C ASP A 24 -14.33 -11.27 -2.30
N SER A 25 -14.65 -11.23 -3.59
CA SER A 25 -15.52 -12.19 -4.27
C SER A 25 -14.80 -12.95 -5.38
N ASP A 26 -13.68 -12.43 -5.87
CA ASP A 26 -12.89 -13.01 -6.95
C ASP A 26 -11.46 -13.34 -6.44
N PRO A 27 -11.07 -14.63 -6.41
CA PRO A 27 -9.77 -15.06 -5.91
C PRO A 27 -8.60 -14.68 -6.83
N ASP A 28 -8.81 -14.58 -8.14
CA ASP A 28 -7.78 -14.22 -9.10
C ASP A 28 -7.48 -12.72 -9.00
N ILE A 29 -8.52 -11.91 -8.88
CA ILE A 29 -8.39 -10.46 -8.59
C ILE A 29 -7.74 -10.25 -7.22
N LYS A 30 -8.08 -11.07 -6.22
CA LYS A 30 -7.41 -11.01 -4.92
C LYS A 30 -5.92 -11.33 -5.04
N ALA A 31 -5.54 -12.34 -5.79
CA ALA A 31 -4.13 -12.68 -6.01
C ALA A 31 -3.38 -11.53 -6.70
N ALA A 32 -3.96 -10.98 -7.77
CA ALA A 32 -3.39 -9.82 -8.47
C ALA A 32 -3.27 -8.59 -7.56
N TYR A 33 -4.30 -8.32 -6.73
CA TYR A 33 -4.28 -7.23 -5.76
C TYR A 33 -3.19 -7.44 -4.68
N LEU A 34 -3.02 -8.66 -4.17
CA LEU A 34 -1.98 -8.94 -3.18
C LEU A 34 -0.57 -8.81 -3.78
N LEU A 35 -0.40 -9.12 -5.07
CA LEU A 35 0.84 -8.94 -5.83
C LEU A 35 1.18 -7.46 -5.99
N THR A 36 0.22 -6.61 -6.37
CA THR A 36 0.48 -5.16 -6.51
C THR A 36 0.85 -4.52 -5.17
N MET A 37 0.24 -4.97 -4.06
CA MET A 37 0.63 -4.53 -2.71
C MET A 37 2.08 -4.93 -2.36
N ASN A 38 2.57 -6.09 -2.81
CA ASN A 38 3.97 -6.49 -2.63
C ASN A 38 4.92 -5.66 -3.48
N MET A 39 4.55 -5.37 -4.73
CA MET A 39 5.35 -4.51 -5.61
C MET A 39 5.48 -3.10 -5.02
N TRP A 40 4.38 -2.53 -4.55
CA TRP A 40 4.39 -1.22 -3.89
C TRP A 40 5.24 -1.24 -2.61
N HIS A 41 5.14 -2.29 -1.80
CA HIS A 41 5.97 -2.47 -0.62
C HIS A 41 7.46 -2.52 -0.96
N ALA A 42 7.85 -3.36 -1.92
CA ALA A 42 9.25 -3.50 -2.34
C ALA A 42 9.84 -2.19 -2.88
N GLU A 43 9.11 -1.46 -3.72
CA GLU A 43 9.53 -0.15 -4.22
C GLU A 43 9.70 0.88 -3.08
N THR A 44 8.78 0.88 -2.12
CA THR A 44 8.86 1.79 -0.96
C THR A 44 10.06 1.45 -0.07
N VAL A 45 10.35 0.15 0.14
CA VAL A 45 11.54 -0.29 0.87
C VAL A 45 12.81 0.17 0.18
N ALA A 46 12.91 -0.03 -1.14
CA ALA A 46 14.09 0.39 -1.91
C ALA A 46 14.36 1.89 -1.77
N ILE A 47 13.31 2.72 -1.82
CA ILE A 47 13.43 4.18 -1.62
C ILE A 47 13.91 4.51 -0.19
N ILE A 48 13.35 3.86 0.83
CA ILE A 48 13.77 4.08 2.22
C ILE A 48 15.23 3.65 2.42
N GLU A 49 15.63 2.49 1.90
CA GLU A 49 17.00 2.00 1.99
C GLU A 49 17.98 2.92 1.26
N GLN A 50 17.60 3.43 0.08
CA GLN A 50 18.41 4.41 -0.64
C GLN A 50 18.59 5.70 0.16
N GLY A 51 17.54 6.21 0.80
CA GLY A 51 17.63 7.40 1.66
C GLY A 51 18.40 7.16 2.96
N LEU A 52 18.39 5.94 3.51
CA LEU A 52 19.24 5.55 4.64
C LEU A 52 20.71 5.50 4.21
N ALA A 53 20.99 4.93 3.03
CA ALA A 53 22.35 4.84 2.49
C ALA A 53 22.94 6.21 2.11
N SER A 54 22.12 7.15 1.65
CA SER A 54 22.54 8.53 1.38
C SER A 54 22.71 9.39 2.65
N GLY A 55 22.25 8.89 3.81
CA GLY A 55 22.24 9.62 5.07
C GLY A 55 21.13 10.68 5.17
N GLU A 56 20.23 10.75 4.20
CA GLU A 56 19.07 11.66 4.19
C GLU A 56 18.01 11.20 5.21
N PHE A 57 17.81 9.89 5.34
CA PHE A 57 16.89 9.29 6.31
C PHE A 57 17.65 8.72 7.50
N ARG A 58 16.97 8.68 8.64
CA ARG A 58 17.44 8.01 9.86
C ARG A 58 16.31 7.16 10.41
N SER A 59 16.60 5.89 10.66
CA SER A 59 15.64 4.97 11.24
C SER A 59 16.35 4.01 12.20
N ALA A 60 15.67 3.69 13.29
CA ALA A 60 16.01 2.57 14.18
C ALA A 60 15.20 1.30 13.87
N GLU A 61 14.18 1.41 13.00
CA GLU A 61 13.29 0.33 12.59
C GLU A 61 13.64 -0.17 11.18
N PRO A 62 13.33 -1.43 10.83
CA PRO A 62 13.51 -1.96 9.49
C PRO A 62 12.70 -1.18 8.44
N ALA A 63 13.28 -0.94 7.26
CA ALA A 63 12.63 -0.26 6.14
C ALA A 63 11.32 -0.96 5.71
N ALA A 64 11.26 -2.28 5.82
CA ALA A 64 10.08 -3.09 5.53
C ALA A 64 8.86 -2.72 6.39
N ASP A 65 9.05 -2.54 7.69
CA ASP A 65 7.94 -2.27 8.62
C ASP A 65 7.44 -0.83 8.43
N ILE A 66 8.39 0.09 8.19
CA ILE A 66 8.10 1.49 7.88
C ILE A 66 7.30 1.58 6.58
N ALA A 67 7.69 0.86 5.53
CA ALA A 67 7.00 0.84 4.26
C ALA A 67 5.54 0.38 4.41
N TRP A 68 5.26 -0.67 5.19
CA TRP A 68 3.88 -1.10 5.46
C TRP A 68 3.07 -0.06 6.24
N ARG A 69 3.68 0.60 7.23
CA ARG A 69 3.03 1.68 7.99
C ARG A 69 2.71 2.88 7.10
N PHE A 70 3.59 3.22 6.16
CA PHE A 70 3.35 4.26 5.16
C PHE A 70 2.20 3.88 4.22
N ILE A 71 2.22 2.67 3.68
CA ILE A 71 1.13 2.14 2.84
C ILE A 71 -0.21 2.19 3.57
N ALA A 72 -0.23 1.76 4.84
CA ALA A 72 -1.42 1.80 5.68
C ALA A 72 -1.91 3.24 5.91
N LEU A 73 -1.01 4.20 6.11
CA LEU A 73 -1.32 5.61 6.27
C LEU A 73 -1.94 6.23 5.00
N VAL A 74 -1.35 5.96 3.83
CA VAL A 74 -1.87 6.43 2.53
C VAL A 74 -3.26 5.85 2.25
N CYS A 75 -3.43 4.57 2.56
CA CYS A 75 -4.74 3.94 2.53
C CYS A 75 -5.71 4.68 3.47
N ALA A 76 -5.38 4.88 4.74
CA ALA A 76 -6.27 5.57 5.67
C ALA A 76 -6.67 6.99 5.23
N SER A 77 -5.74 7.76 4.65
CA SER A 77 -5.94 9.15 4.22
C SER A 77 -6.87 9.30 3.01
N THR A 78 -6.96 8.29 2.14
CA THR A 78 -7.74 8.36 0.88
C THR A 78 -9.23 8.04 1.04
N GLY A 79 -9.75 8.03 2.28
CA GLY A 79 -11.12 7.58 2.58
C GLY A 79 -11.27 6.05 2.55
N PHE A 80 -10.16 5.33 2.40
CA PHE A 80 -10.02 3.88 2.36
C PHE A 80 -10.15 3.25 3.77
N MET A 81 -10.82 3.91 4.71
CA MET A 81 -11.09 3.38 6.05
C MET A 81 -12.25 2.36 6.02
N ARG A 82 -12.15 1.37 5.13
CA ARG A 82 -12.90 0.09 5.17
C ARG A 82 -11.95 -1.12 5.10
N TRP A 83 -10.64 -0.93 5.30
CA TRP A 83 -9.68 -2.04 5.47
C TRP A 83 -9.98 -2.87 6.73
N THR A 84 -10.42 -2.21 7.80
CA THR A 84 -10.90 -2.82 9.05
C THR A 84 -12.27 -3.51 8.92
N ARG A 85 -12.74 -3.84 7.71
CA ARG A 85 -13.87 -4.77 7.54
C ARG A 85 -13.51 -6.03 6.77
N ARG A 86 -12.34 -6.09 6.14
CA ARG A 86 -11.91 -7.25 5.33
C ARG A 86 -10.98 -8.18 6.13
N PRO A 87 -11.40 -9.41 6.48
CA PRO A 87 -10.62 -10.31 7.32
C PRO A 87 -9.26 -10.68 6.73
N TRP A 88 -9.15 -10.78 5.41
CA TRP A 88 -7.93 -11.18 4.71
C TRP A 88 -6.85 -10.08 4.69
N MET A 89 -7.24 -8.79 4.75
CA MET A 89 -6.30 -7.68 4.93
C MET A 89 -5.81 -7.59 6.39
N ARG A 90 -6.72 -7.79 7.34
CA ARG A 90 -6.38 -7.81 8.77
C ARG A 90 -5.38 -8.89 9.14
N ARG A 91 -5.57 -10.11 8.63
CA ARG A 91 -4.64 -11.22 8.88
C ARG A 91 -3.24 -10.92 8.34
N ARG A 92 -3.13 -10.18 7.23
CA ARG A 92 -1.84 -9.82 6.63
C ARG A 92 -1.10 -8.76 7.44
N LEU A 93 -1.81 -7.76 7.95
CA LEU A 93 -1.25 -6.72 8.82
C LEU A 93 -0.94 -7.20 10.24
N ALA A 94 -1.65 -8.22 10.74
CA ALA A 94 -1.39 -8.81 12.06
C ALA A 94 -0.34 -9.93 12.05
N ALA A 95 0.05 -10.41 10.86
CA ALA A 95 1.12 -11.40 10.68
C ALA A 95 2.49 -10.74 10.38
N MET A 96 2.56 -9.41 10.53
CA MET A 96 3.73 -8.56 10.41
C MET A 96 3.92 -7.86 11.75
#